data_AF-R0MGF2-F1
#
_entry.id   AF-R0MGF2-F1
#
_cell.length_a   1.000
_cell.length_b   1.000
_cell.length_c   1.000
_cell.angle_alpha   90.00
_cell.angle_beta   90.00
_cell.angle_gamma   90.00
#
_symmetry.space_group_name_H-M   'P 1'
#
loop_
_entity.id
_entity.type
_entity.pdbx_description
1 polymer ?
#
loop_
_entity_poly.entity_id
_entity_poly.type
_entity_poly.pdbx_seq_one_letter_code
_entity_poly.pdbx_strand_id
1 'polypeptide(L)'
;MNKFKDLFFDKKLRIYDEIGLLSDLIYSTNLVNHKKIINEFTEKYFLDEKMEILKQNPEIGPLELKMLIKIADISASYKSFESYRLNSIILHKEVKGKSFNINQIDNKMEANFLKNVSLPLIKIFCRVFKGQDFMIENCEGNIKELEKIDK
;
A
#
# COMPACT_ATOMS: atom_id res chain seq x y z
N MET A 1 18.87 -5.69 34.94
CA MET A 1 17.55 -6.16 34.49
C MET A 1 17.23 -5.52 33.15
N ASN A 2 17.17 -6.33 32.09
CA ASN A 2 16.98 -5.87 30.73
C ASN A 2 15.47 -5.79 30.48
N LYS A 3 14.85 -4.65 30.79
CA LYS A 3 13.38 -4.44 30.75
C LYS A 3 12.72 -4.88 29.43
N PHE A 4 13.47 -4.95 28.34
CA PHE A 4 13.01 -5.47 27.04
C PHE A 4 12.86 -6.99 27.00
N LYS A 5 13.74 -7.76 27.65
CA LYS A 5 13.63 -9.23 27.68
C LYS A 5 12.47 -9.68 28.57
N ASP A 6 12.23 -8.96 29.66
CA ASP A 6 11.19 -9.31 30.63
C ASP A 6 9.77 -9.05 30.11
N LEU A 7 9.61 -8.20 29.07
CA LEU A 7 8.30 -7.94 28.44
C LEU A 7 7.74 -9.13 27.63
N PHE A 8 8.63 -10.01 27.14
CA PHE A 8 8.30 -11.11 26.25
C PHE A 8 8.42 -12.50 26.91
N PHE A 9 8.95 -12.59 28.14
CA PHE A 9 9.20 -13.91 28.74
C PHE A 9 7.94 -14.58 29.32
N ASP A 10 6.93 -13.81 29.72
CA ASP A 10 5.70 -14.31 30.36
C ASP A 10 4.58 -14.71 29.39
N LYS A 11 4.77 -14.50 28.07
CA LYS A 11 3.75 -14.71 27.03
C LYS A 11 4.20 -15.65 25.89
N LYS A 12 5.08 -16.60 26.17
CA LYS A 12 5.75 -17.43 25.14
C LYS A 12 4.83 -18.03 24.07
N LEU A 13 3.60 -18.46 24.41
CA LEU A 13 2.64 -18.98 23.41
C LEU A 13 2.00 -17.89 22.53
N ARG A 14 1.60 -16.73 23.10
CA ARG A 14 1.06 -15.60 22.34
C ARG A 14 2.09 -14.98 21.39
N ILE A 15 3.37 -15.02 21.76
CA ILE A 15 4.43 -14.41 20.97
C ILE A 15 4.68 -15.16 19.66
N TYR A 16 4.53 -16.48 19.63
CA TYR A 16 4.67 -17.22 18.36
C TYR A 16 3.55 -16.86 17.38
N ASP A 17 2.32 -16.71 17.86
CA ASP A 17 1.17 -16.28 17.06
C ASP A 17 1.34 -14.82 16.58
N GLU A 18 1.84 -13.93 17.45
CA GLU A 18 2.13 -12.53 17.12
C GLU A 18 3.31 -12.38 16.14
N ILE A 19 4.37 -13.18 16.28
CA ILE A 19 5.49 -13.24 15.34
C ILE A 19 5.02 -13.80 13.99
N GLY A 20 4.14 -14.81 13.99
CA GLY A 20 3.53 -15.36 12.78
C GLY A 20 2.77 -14.30 12.02
N LEU A 21 1.92 -13.52 12.70
CA LEU A 21 1.19 -12.41 12.10
C LEU A 21 2.13 -11.34 11.54
N LEU A 22 3.15 -10.92 12.30
CA LEU A 22 4.12 -9.92 11.85
C LEU A 22 4.88 -10.36 10.60
N SER A 23 5.35 -11.61 10.59
CA SER A 23 5.99 -12.23 9.43
C SER A 23 5.05 -12.18 8.22
N ASP A 24 3.80 -12.58 8.39
CA ASP A 24 2.78 -12.54 7.35
C ASP A 24 2.54 -11.12 6.81
N LEU A 25 2.53 -10.10 7.67
CA LEU A 25 2.39 -8.70 7.26
C LEU A 25 3.61 -8.22 6.47
N ILE A 26 4.82 -8.57 6.90
CA ILE A 26 6.05 -8.26 6.15
C ILE A 26 6.03 -8.94 4.78
N TYR A 27 5.70 -10.23 4.71
CA TYR A 27 5.60 -10.93 3.42
C TYR A 27 4.50 -10.35 2.52
N SER A 28 3.48 -9.78 3.13
CA SER A 28 2.43 -9.11 2.38
C SER A 28 2.89 -7.81 1.75
N THR A 29 3.98 -7.15 2.15
CA THR A 29 4.46 -5.95 1.42
C THR A 29 4.99 -6.27 0.03
N ASN A 30 5.52 -7.49 -0.16
CA ASN A 30 6.01 -7.95 -1.46
C ASN A 30 4.93 -7.79 -2.57
N LEU A 31 5.30 -7.08 -3.65
CA LEU A 31 4.42 -6.82 -4.79
C LEU A 31 4.01 -8.08 -5.56
N VAL A 32 4.79 -9.17 -5.48
CA VAL A 32 4.41 -10.47 -6.06
C VAL A 32 3.07 -10.97 -5.49
N ASN A 33 2.80 -10.66 -4.22
CA ASN A 33 1.57 -11.05 -3.53
C ASN A 33 0.41 -10.05 -3.74
N HIS A 34 0.63 -8.96 -4.48
CA HIS A 34 -0.35 -7.86 -4.60
C HIS A 34 -1.69 -8.31 -5.17
N LYS A 35 -1.67 -9.00 -6.32
CA LYS A 35 -2.89 -9.48 -6.97
C LYS A 35 -3.64 -10.50 -6.10
N LYS A 36 -2.91 -11.41 -5.46
CA LYS A 36 -3.50 -12.44 -4.58
C LYS A 36 -4.28 -11.80 -3.42
N ILE A 37 -3.65 -10.85 -2.72
CA ILE A 37 -4.25 -10.21 -1.54
C ILE A 37 -5.46 -9.34 -1.94
N ILE A 38 -5.37 -8.62 -3.07
CA ILE A 38 -6.51 -7.87 -3.58
C ILE A 38 -7.67 -8.81 -3.93
N ASN A 39 -7.40 -9.93 -4.60
CA ASN A 39 -8.44 -10.90 -4.95
C ASN A 39 -9.10 -11.48 -3.69
N GLU A 40 -8.32 -11.91 -2.69
CA GLU A 40 -8.86 -12.41 -1.42
C GLU A 40 -9.74 -11.36 -0.73
N PHE A 41 -9.30 -10.09 -0.71
CA PHE A 41 -10.09 -8.99 -0.15
C PHE A 41 -11.36 -8.76 -0.96
N THR A 42 -11.27 -8.84 -2.28
CA THR A 42 -12.42 -8.65 -3.17
C THR A 42 -13.47 -9.75 -2.96
N GLU A 43 -13.05 -11.01 -2.93
CA GLU A 43 -13.91 -12.17 -2.67
C GLU A 43 -14.59 -12.09 -1.29
N LYS A 44 -13.91 -11.51 -0.29
CA LYS A 44 -14.48 -11.34 1.05
C LYS A 44 -15.60 -10.30 1.10
N TYR A 45 -15.50 -9.22 0.33
CA TYR A 45 -16.36 -8.04 0.49
C TYR A 45 -17.27 -7.72 -0.69
N PHE A 46 -17.08 -8.32 -1.86
CA PHE A 46 -17.88 -8.03 -3.04
C PHE A 46 -18.54 -9.28 -3.63
N LEU A 47 -19.76 -9.11 -4.12
CA LEU A 47 -20.60 -10.16 -4.70
C LEU A 47 -20.22 -10.49 -6.15
N ASP A 48 -19.78 -9.48 -6.89
CA ASP A 48 -19.63 -9.58 -8.34
C ASP A 48 -18.54 -8.64 -8.87
N GLU A 49 -18.31 -8.71 -10.18
CA GLU A 49 -17.37 -7.84 -10.89
C GLU A 49 -17.77 -6.35 -10.85
N LYS A 50 -19.05 -6.05 -10.59
CA LYS A 50 -19.54 -4.67 -10.38
C LYS A 50 -19.16 -4.13 -9.00
N MET A 51 -18.56 -4.96 -8.16
CA MET A 51 -18.07 -4.63 -6.83
C MET A 51 -19.24 -4.17 -5.94
N GLU A 52 -20.37 -4.89 -6.02
CA GLU A 52 -21.49 -4.74 -5.09
C GLU A 52 -21.11 -5.30 -3.70
N ILE A 53 -21.34 -4.54 -2.64
CA ILE A 53 -20.84 -4.86 -1.29
C ILE A 53 -21.66 -6.01 -0.67
N LEU A 54 -20.97 -7.11 -0.35
CA LEU A 54 -21.52 -8.30 0.33
C LEU A 54 -21.76 -8.09 1.82
N LYS A 55 -20.87 -7.35 2.51
CA LYS A 55 -20.93 -7.12 3.97
C LYS A 55 -20.89 -5.63 4.30
N GLN A 56 -21.95 -5.12 4.93
CA GLN A 56 -22.05 -3.69 5.30
C GLN A 56 -21.23 -3.34 6.55
N ASN A 57 -20.88 -4.31 7.40
CA ASN A 57 -20.08 -4.11 8.61
C ASN A 57 -18.70 -4.75 8.41
N PRO A 58 -17.67 -3.97 8.04
CA PRO A 58 -16.34 -4.51 7.83
C PRO A 58 -15.64 -4.80 9.17
N GLU A 59 -15.06 -6.00 9.27
CA GLU A 59 -14.23 -6.43 10.39
C GLU A 59 -12.75 -6.14 10.11
N ILE A 60 -11.96 -5.83 11.15
CA ILE A 60 -10.49 -5.75 11.03
C ILE A 60 -9.89 -7.09 11.43
N GLY A 61 -9.37 -7.83 10.45
CA GLY A 61 -8.63 -9.07 10.63
C GLY A 61 -7.32 -9.09 9.84
N PRO A 62 -6.67 -10.26 9.72
CA PRO A 62 -5.36 -10.39 9.07
C PRO A 62 -5.35 -9.89 7.62
N LEU A 63 -6.43 -10.11 6.86
CA LEU A 63 -6.52 -9.69 5.46
C LEU A 63 -6.59 -8.16 5.31
N GLU A 64 -7.36 -7.50 6.17
CA GLU A 64 -7.47 -6.04 6.20
C GLU A 64 -6.15 -5.41 6.62
N LEU A 65 -5.46 -6.01 7.59
CA LEU A 65 -4.12 -5.58 7.99
C LEU A 65 -3.11 -5.74 6.86
N LYS A 66 -3.21 -6.80 6.04
CA LYS A 66 -2.39 -6.98 4.83
C LYS A 66 -2.66 -5.89 3.77
N MET A 67 -3.91 -5.47 3.60
CA MET A 67 -4.25 -4.32 2.73
C MET A 67 -3.67 -3.02 3.29
N LEU A 68 -3.84 -2.76 4.59
CA LEU A 68 -3.36 -1.57 5.26
C LEU A 68 -1.83 -1.44 5.21
N ILE A 69 -1.09 -2.51 5.50
CA ILE A 69 0.37 -2.45 5.47
C ILE A 69 0.89 -2.21 4.06
N LYS A 70 0.24 -2.76 3.02
CA LYS A 70 0.55 -2.43 1.63
C LYS A 70 0.30 -0.97 1.30
N ILE A 71 -0.87 -0.43 1.69
CA ILE A 71 -1.20 0.98 1.50
C ILE A 71 -0.17 1.87 2.21
N ALA A 72 0.26 1.49 3.41
CA ALA A 72 1.28 2.20 4.17
C ALA A 72 2.66 2.16 3.48
N ASP A 73 3.06 0.99 2.98
CA ASP A 73 4.33 0.76 2.29
C ASP A 73 4.48 1.64 1.04
N ILE A 74 3.39 1.80 0.26
CA ILE A 74 3.36 2.66 -0.93
C ILE A 74 2.71 4.02 -0.67
N SER A 75 2.62 4.45 0.59
CA SER A 75 1.83 5.63 0.99
C SER A 75 2.25 6.94 0.32
N ALA A 76 3.49 7.03 -0.17
CA ALA A 76 3.96 8.14 -0.99
C ALA A 76 3.05 8.42 -2.19
N SER A 77 2.46 7.38 -2.81
CA SER A 77 1.53 7.49 -3.94
C SER A 77 0.29 8.32 -3.64
N TYR A 78 -0.12 8.41 -2.37
CA TYR A 78 -1.37 9.04 -1.92
C TYR A 78 -1.16 10.43 -1.29
N LYS A 79 0.07 10.93 -1.26
CA LYS A 79 0.41 12.27 -0.78
C LYS A 79 0.18 13.30 -1.89
N SER A 80 0.25 14.59 -1.53
CA SER A 80 0.29 15.68 -2.51
C SER A 80 1.42 15.48 -3.52
N PHE A 81 1.28 16.05 -4.72
CA PHE A 81 2.24 15.85 -5.80
C PHE A 81 3.67 16.23 -5.42
N GLU A 82 3.85 17.32 -4.69
CA GLU A 82 5.17 17.74 -4.18
C GLU A 82 5.80 16.67 -3.28
N SER A 83 5.03 16.16 -2.32
CA SER A 83 5.49 15.11 -1.40
C SER A 83 5.75 13.80 -2.13
N TYR A 84 4.86 13.41 -3.05
CA TYR A 84 5.04 12.25 -3.90
C TYR A 84 6.34 12.35 -4.69
N ARG A 85 6.60 13.50 -5.33
CA ARG A 85 7.77 13.71 -6.18
C ARG A 85 9.07 13.61 -5.39
N LEU A 86 9.13 14.18 -4.19
CA LEU A 86 10.30 14.06 -3.32
C LEU A 86 10.58 12.59 -2.95
N ASN A 87 9.54 11.80 -2.66
CA ASN A 87 9.70 10.38 -2.35
C ASN A 87 10.11 9.55 -3.57
N SER A 88 9.57 9.86 -4.76
CA SER A 88 10.01 9.26 -6.02
C SER A 88 11.50 9.49 -6.25
N ILE A 89 11.99 10.72 -6.10
CA ILE A 89 13.42 11.05 -6.24
C ILE A 89 14.28 10.24 -5.27
N ILE A 90 13.84 10.09 -4.01
CA ILE A 90 14.55 9.29 -3.00
C ILE A 90 14.62 7.83 -3.43
N LEU A 91 13.50 7.24 -3.87
CA LEU A 91 13.43 5.87 -4.35
C LEU A 91 14.39 5.63 -5.53
N HIS A 92 14.38 6.51 -6.54
CA HIS A 92 15.29 6.35 -7.68
C HIS A 92 16.76 6.51 -7.28
N LYS A 93 17.09 7.39 -6.33
CA LYS A 93 18.46 7.51 -5.78
C LYS A 93 18.90 6.23 -5.07
N GLU A 94 18.00 5.58 -4.36
CA GLU A 94 18.29 4.30 -3.69
C GLU A 94 18.55 3.19 -4.71
N VAL A 95 17.71 3.08 -5.75
CA VAL A 95 17.81 2.03 -6.77
C VAL A 95 18.97 2.25 -7.74
N LYS A 96 19.17 3.48 -8.22
CA LYS A 96 20.16 3.82 -9.27
C LYS A 96 21.49 4.34 -8.71
N GLY A 97 21.55 4.62 -7.41
CA GLY A 97 22.76 5.07 -6.71
C GLY A 97 23.07 6.57 -6.85
N LYS A 98 24.27 6.95 -6.36
CA LYS A 98 24.68 8.37 -6.18
C LYS A 98 24.77 9.19 -7.46
N SER A 99 24.92 8.56 -8.62
CA SER A 99 25.01 9.22 -9.93
C SER A 99 23.65 9.52 -10.57
N PHE A 100 22.55 9.21 -9.87
CA PHE A 100 21.21 9.45 -10.38
C PHE A 100 20.93 10.94 -10.67
N ASN A 101 20.40 11.20 -11.87
CA ASN A 101 19.91 12.51 -12.28
C ASN A 101 18.38 12.50 -12.34
N ILE A 102 17.73 13.53 -11.80
CA ILE A 102 16.26 13.67 -11.77
C ILE A 102 15.62 13.60 -13.17
N ASN A 103 16.33 14.02 -14.21
CA ASN A 103 15.86 13.96 -15.59
C ASN A 103 15.81 12.52 -16.15
N GLN A 104 16.32 11.53 -15.40
CA GLN A 104 16.25 10.10 -15.73
C GLN A 104 15.04 9.41 -15.10
N ILE A 105 14.12 10.16 -14.47
CA ILE A 105 12.86 9.60 -14.00
C ILE A 105 11.94 9.42 -15.20
N ASP A 106 11.52 8.18 -15.41
CA ASP A 106 10.50 7.82 -16.39
C ASP A 106 9.12 8.09 -15.78
N ASN A 107 8.53 9.26 -16.08
CA ASN A 107 7.24 9.64 -15.51
C ASN A 107 6.11 8.75 -16.03
N LYS A 108 6.22 8.18 -17.23
CA LYS A 108 5.28 7.19 -17.77
C LYS A 108 5.32 5.89 -16.96
N MET A 109 6.50 5.39 -16.59
CA MET A 109 6.65 4.25 -15.69
C MET A 109 6.00 4.54 -14.33
N GLU A 110 6.24 5.73 -13.77
CA GLU A 110 5.64 6.15 -12.51
C GLU A 110 4.11 6.23 -12.57
N ALA A 111 3.57 6.86 -13.62
CA ALA A 111 2.14 6.93 -13.84
C ALA A 111 1.52 5.52 -14.02
N ASN A 112 2.22 4.62 -14.71
CA ASN A 112 1.77 3.22 -14.85
C ASN A 112 1.74 2.48 -13.51
N PHE A 113 2.72 2.70 -12.64
CA PHE A 113 2.69 2.14 -11.29
C PHE A 113 1.48 2.66 -10.50
N LEU A 114 1.25 3.98 -10.50
CA LEU A 114 0.11 4.57 -9.82
C LEU A 114 -1.23 4.03 -10.36
N LYS A 115 -1.39 3.93 -11.69
CA LYS A 115 -2.62 3.47 -12.32
C LYS A 115 -2.92 1.99 -12.07
N ASN A 116 -1.90 1.14 -12.11
CA ASN A 116 -2.09 -0.31 -12.12
C ASN A 116 -1.90 -0.95 -10.75
N VAL A 117 -1.27 -0.26 -9.79
CA VAL A 117 -0.94 -0.80 -8.46
C VAL A 117 -1.56 0.07 -7.37
N SER A 118 -1.16 1.35 -7.25
CA SER A 118 -1.54 2.17 -6.11
C SER A 118 -3.03 2.56 -6.11
N LEU A 119 -3.55 3.01 -7.25
CA LEU A 119 -4.92 3.51 -7.37
C LEU A 119 -5.97 2.39 -7.20
N PRO A 120 -5.84 1.21 -7.83
CA PRO A 120 -6.79 0.11 -7.61
C PRO A 120 -6.81 -0.36 -6.15
N LEU A 121 -5.64 -0.44 -5.51
CA LEU A 121 -5.52 -0.85 -4.10
C LEU A 121 -6.35 0.05 -3.18
N ILE A 122 -6.13 1.36 -3.26
CA ILE A 122 -6.84 2.32 -2.39
C ILE A 122 -8.32 2.41 -2.75
N LYS A 123 -8.70 2.34 -4.04
CA LYS A 123 -10.10 2.35 -4.46
C LYS A 123 -10.88 1.17 -3.88
N ILE A 124 -10.32 -0.04 -3.98
CA ILE A 124 -10.97 -1.25 -3.45
C ILE A 124 -11.09 -1.16 -1.93
N PHE A 125 -10.02 -0.73 -1.25
CA PHE A 125 -10.04 -0.55 0.20
C PHE A 125 -11.09 0.47 0.66
N CYS A 126 -11.12 1.66 0.03
CA CYS A 126 -12.04 2.73 0.40
C CYS A 126 -13.53 2.42 0.13
N ARG A 127 -13.83 1.50 -0.80
CA ARG A 127 -15.21 1.02 -1.00
C ARG A 127 -15.74 0.30 0.23
N VAL A 128 -14.87 -0.38 0.98
CA VAL A 128 -15.21 -1.13 2.19
C VAL A 128 -15.06 -0.24 3.43
N PHE A 129 -13.91 0.43 3.55
CA PHE A 129 -13.58 1.32 4.66
C PHE A 129 -13.67 2.78 4.19
N LYS A 130 -14.76 3.46 4.52
CA LYS A 130 -15.00 4.85 4.07
C LYS A 130 -14.14 5.87 4.80
N GLY A 131 -13.93 7.03 4.17
CA GLY A 131 -13.34 8.23 4.80
C GLY A 131 -11.94 8.61 4.31
N GLN A 132 -11.42 7.95 3.28
CA GLN A 132 -10.07 8.17 2.75
C GLN A 132 -10.09 8.56 1.27
N ASP A 133 -11.18 9.18 0.81
CA ASP A 133 -11.36 9.59 -0.59
C ASP A 133 -10.27 10.57 -1.05
N PHE A 134 -9.74 11.40 -0.13
CA PHE A 134 -8.60 12.29 -0.40
C PHE A 134 -7.36 11.54 -0.90
N MET A 135 -7.16 10.27 -0.50
CA MET A 135 -6.03 9.44 -0.96
C MET A 135 -6.22 9.02 -2.43
N ILE A 136 -7.46 8.76 -2.84
CA ILE A 136 -7.82 8.48 -4.23
C ILE A 136 -7.59 9.73 -5.06
N GLU A 137 -8.11 10.87 -4.62
CA GLU A 137 -7.98 12.16 -5.30
C GLU A 137 -6.51 12.56 -5.50
N ASN A 138 -5.69 12.42 -4.45
CA ASN A 138 -4.25 12.69 -4.53
C ASN A 138 -3.55 11.76 -5.53
N CYS A 139 -3.86 10.46 -5.51
CA CYS A 139 -3.26 9.50 -6.45
C CYS A 139 -3.65 9.82 -7.90
N GLU A 140 -4.90 10.17 -8.15
CA GLU A 140 -5.37 10.59 -9.47
C GLU A 140 -4.76 11.93 -9.91
N GLY A 141 -4.59 12.86 -8.98
CA GLY A 141 -3.86 14.12 -9.21
C GLY A 141 -2.41 13.87 -9.61
N ASN A 142 -1.71 12.99 -8.89
CA ASN A 142 -0.32 12.63 -9.18
C ASN A 142 -0.17 12.00 -10.56
N ILE A 143 -1.10 11.11 -10.97
CA ILE A 143 -1.13 10.55 -12.33
C ILE A 143 -1.24 11.67 -13.37
N LYS A 144 -2.20 12.59 -13.19
CA LYS A 144 -2.41 13.70 -14.14
C LYS A 144 -1.20 14.61 -14.25
N GLU A 145 -0.53 14.92 -13.15
CA GLU A 145 0.67 15.76 -13.17
C GLU A 145 1.85 15.06 -13.88
N LEU A 146 2.09 13.77 -13.62
CA LEU A 146 3.13 13.01 -14.33
C LEU A 146 2.89 12.98 -15.85
N GLU A 147 1.64 12.78 -16.26
CA GLU A 147 1.25 12.77 -17.68
C GLU A 147 1.37 14.13 -18.37
N LYS A 148 1.41 15.23 -17.63
CA LYS A 148 1.65 16.58 -18.18
C LYS A 148 3.14 16.84 -18.43
N ILE A 149 4.03 16.24 -17.64
CA ILE A 149 5.47 16.45 -17.74
C ILE A 149 6.03 15.80 -19.03
N ASP A 150 5.43 14.70 -19.47
CA ASP A 150 5.84 13.96 -20.67
C ASP A 150 5.19 14.48 -21.98
N LYS A 151 4.43 15.59 -21.94
CA LYS A 151 3.87 16.26 -23.13
C LYS A 151 4.81 17.36 -23.62
#